data_AF-A0AB38BLL0-F1
#
_entry.id   AF-A0AB38BLL0-F1
#
_cell.length_a   1.000
_cell.length_b   1.000
_cell.length_c   1.000
_cell.angle_alpha   90.00
_cell.angle_beta   90.00
_cell.angle_gamma   90.00
#
_symmetry.space_group_name_H-M   'P 1'
#
loop_
_entity.id
_entity.type
_entity.pdbx_description
1 polymer ?
#
loop_
_entity_poly.entity_id
_entity_poly.type
_entity_poly.pdbx_seq_one_letter_code
_entity_poly.pdbx_strand_id
1 'polypeptide(L)'
;MNLEELIEKIEAFKASHPEGTFEFLVQPQRDLDDLFAELLILDVATDADGNPEARAEEALLTLENPSNDELAMLESIAEALKTYLYLNYS
;
A
#
# COMPACT_ATOMS: atom_id res chain seq x y z
N MET A 1 -0.36 0.42 -15.71
CA MET A 1 0.66 1.04 -14.86
C MET A 1 1.95 0.25 -14.99
N ASN A 2 3.08 0.91 -15.21
CA ASN A 2 4.39 0.27 -15.23
C ASN A 2 5.13 0.43 -13.88
N LEU A 3 6.31 -0.17 -13.74
CA LEU A 3 7.09 -0.11 -12.49
C LEU A 3 7.58 1.31 -12.16
N GLU A 4 7.94 2.10 -13.18
CA GLU A 4 8.41 3.47 -12.99
C GLU A 4 7.28 4.36 -12.44
N GLU A 5 6.08 4.28 -13.02
CA GLU A 5 4.89 4.99 -12.55
C GLU A 5 4.51 4.60 -11.11
N LEU A 6 4.67 3.32 -10.75
CA LEU A 6 4.45 2.85 -9.38
C LEU A 6 5.43 3.51 -8.39
N ILE A 7 6.71 3.54 -8.74
CA ILE A 7 7.76 4.14 -7.92
C ILE A 7 7.54 5.65 -7.81
N GLU A 8 7.23 6.34 -8.90
CA GLU A 8 6.92 7.78 -8.90
C GLU A 8 5.75 8.11 -7.97
N LYS A 9 4.69 7.29 -8.00
CA LYS A 9 3.54 7.45 -7.12
C LYS A 9 3.90 7.25 -5.65
N ILE A 10 4.70 6.23 -5.34
CA ILE A 10 5.20 5.98 -3.97
C ILE A 10 6.06 7.16 -3.50
N GLU A 11 6.99 7.65 -4.31
CA GLU A 11 7.85 8.78 -3.93
C GLU A 11 7.06 10.09 -3.79
N ALA A 12 6.04 10.31 -4.62
CA ALA A 12 5.14 11.45 -4.49
C ALA A 12 4.34 11.41 -3.17
N PHE A 13 3.80 10.24 -2.81
CA PHE A 13 3.11 10.04 -1.53
C PHE A 13 4.05 10.26 -0.34
N LYS A 14 5.29 9.76 -0.42
CA LYS A 14 6.29 9.97 0.63
C LYS A 14 6.69 11.45 0.77
N ALA A 15 6.84 12.15 -0.35
CA ALA A 15 7.18 13.56 -0.37
C ALA A 15 6.07 14.46 0.22
N SER A 16 4.80 14.06 0.09
CA SER A 16 3.69 14.76 0.73
C SER A 16 3.54 14.44 2.23
N HIS A 17 4.19 13.38 2.73
CA HIS A 17 4.19 12.96 4.13
C HIS A 17 5.64 12.80 4.68
N PRO A 18 6.44 13.88 4.74
CA PRO A 18 7.88 13.80 5.00
C PRO A 18 8.27 13.24 6.38
N GLU A 19 7.34 13.25 7.34
CA GLU A 19 7.51 12.69 8.68
C GLU A 19 6.78 11.34 8.84
N GLY A 20 6.45 10.71 7.70
CA GLY A 20 5.69 9.48 7.63
C GLY A 20 6.50 8.23 7.91
N THR A 21 5.88 7.25 8.58
CA THR A 21 6.36 5.86 8.56
C THR A 21 5.49 5.09 7.60
N PHE A 22 6.07 4.54 6.54
CA PHE A 22 5.28 3.99 5.44
C PHE A 22 5.08 2.49 5.55
N GLU A 23 3.85 2.04 5.28
CA GLU A 23 3.52 0.63 5.18
C GLU A 23 2.72 0.35 3.89
N PHE A 24 2.73 -0.91 3.45
CA PHE A 24 1.91 -1.37 2.32
C PHE A 24 0.93 -2.44 2.79
N LEU A 25 -0.30 -2.37 2.29
CA LEU A 25 -1.37 -3.28 2.68
C LEU A 25 -2.17 -3.71 1.46
N VAL A 26 -2.55 -4.99 1.40
CA VAL A 26 -3.58 -5.46 0.47
C VAL A 26 -4.91 -5.47 1.19
N GLN A 27 -5.88 -4.72 0.68
CA GLN A 27 -7.21 -4.64 1.26
C GLN A 27 -8.24 -5.18 0.26
N PRO A 28 -8.75 -6.40 0.46
CA PRO A 28 -9.90 -6.87 -0.28
C PRO A 28 -11.15 -6.12 0.23
N GLN A 29 -11.83 -5.45 -0.68
CA GLN A 29 -13.10 -4.79 -0.44
C GLN A 29 -14.20 -5.54 -1.19
N ARG A 30 -15.37 -5.59 -0.59
CA ARG A 30 -16.55 -6.18 -1.21
C ARG A 30 -17.68 -5.17 -1.11
N ASP A 31 -18.01 -4.55 -2.23
CA ASP A 31 -19.27 -3.83 -2.36
C ASP A 31 -20.37 -4.83 -2.76
N LEU A 32 -21.63 -4.41 -2.66
CA LEU A 32 -22.83 -5.23 -2.83
C LEU A 32 -22.82 -6.08 -4.10
N ASP A 33 -22.21 -5.58 -5.19
CA ASP A 33 -22.17 -6.25 -6.49
C ASP A 33 -20.74 -6.52 -7.03
N ASP A 34 -19.71 -5.84 -6.50
CA ASP A 34 -18.34 -5.93 -7.00
C ASP A 34 -17.34 -6.27 -5.89
N LEU A 35 -16.51 -7.30 -6.14
CA LEU A 35 -15.32 -7.56 -5.35
C LEU A 35 -14.18 -6.73 -5.94
N PHE A 36 -13.42 -6.03 -5.11
CA PHE A 36 -12.18 -5.41 -5.57
C PHE A 36 -11.08 -5.63 -4.53
N ALA A 37 -9.83 -5.53 -4.95
CA ALA A 37 -8.70 -5.53 -4.04
C ALA A 37 -7.76 -4.40 -4.39
N GLU A 38 -7.29 -3.71 -3.35
CA GLU A 38 -6.38 -2.59 -3.49
C GLU A 38 -5.05 -2.90 -2.81
N LEU A 39 -3.96 -2.57 -3.48
CA LEU A 39 -2.67 -2.40 -2.84
C LEU A 39 -2.56 -0.93 -2.42
N LEU A 40 -2.51 -0.68 -1.12
CA LEU A 40 -2.42 0.65 -0.54
C LEU A 40 -0.99 0.94 -0.08
N ILE A 41 -0.59 2.22 -0.15
CA ILE A 41 0.46 2.79 0.69
C ILE A 41 -0.19 3.56 1.84
N LEU A 42 0.33 3.36 3.04
CA LEU A 42 -0.16 3.97 4.28
C LEU A 42 0.94 4.84 4.89
N ASP A 43 0.60 6.06 5.30
CA ASP A 43 1.39 6.81 6.28
C ASP A 43 0.87 6.47 7.68
N VAL A 44 1.69 5.76 8.46
CA VAL A 44 1.38 5.25 9.78
C VAL A 44 2.05 6.12 10.84
N ALA A 45 1.31 6.45 11.89
CA ALA A 45 1.84 7.00 13.13
C ALA A 45 1.45 6.14 14.33
N THR A 46 2.09 6.42 15.46
CA THR A 46 1.64 5.91 16.74
C THR A 46 0.54 6.83 17.31
N ASP A 47 -0.60 6.26 17.63
CA ASP A 47 -1.71 6.95 18.30
C ASP A 47 -1.36 7.30 19.77
N ALA A 48 -2.30 7.90 20.49
CA ALA A 48 -2.11 8.26 21.91
C ALA A 48 -1.95 7.05 22.85
N ASP A 49 -2.39 5.86 22.42
CA ASP A 49 -2.38 4.61 23.17
C ASP A 49 -1.16 3.73 22.82
N GLY A 50 -0.32 4.15 21.87
CA GLY A 50 0.87 3.41 21.44
C GLY A 50 0.62 2.46 20.25
N ASN A 51 -0.56 2.47 19.63
CA ASN A 51 -0.89 1.59 18.52
C ASN A 51 -0.59 2.26 17.17
N PRO A 52 -0.23 1.48 16.14
CA PRO A 52 -0.14 1.99 14.78
C PRO A 52 -1.52 2.40 14.26
N GLU A 53 -1.62 3.62 13.74
CA GLU A 53 -2.81 4.21 13.12
C GLU A 53 -2.44 4.82 11.77
N ALA A 54 -3.25 4.54 10.74
CA ALA A 54 -3.09 5.16 9.42
C ALA A 54 -3.57 6.61 9.46
N ARG A 55 -2.67 7.56 9.19
CA ARG A 55 -2.97 8.99 9.06
C ARG A 55 -3.44 9.36 7.66
N ALA A 56 -2.87 8.69 6.66
CA ALA A 56 -3.20 8.87 5.26
C ALA A 56 -3.01 7.54 4.52
N GLU A 57 -3.76 7.37 3.44
CA GLU A 57 -3.69 6.20 2.57
C GLU A 57 -3.85 6.62 1.11
N GLU A 58 -3.20 5.87 0.21
CA GLU A 58 -3.40 6.01 -1.22
C GLU A 58 -3.35 4.64 -1.92
N ALA A 59 -4.30 4.38 -2.80
CA ALA A 59 -4.33 3.16 -3.60
C ALA A 59 -3.28 3.22 -4.70
N LEU A 60 -2.33 2.28 -4.70
CA LEU A 60 -1.31 2.12 -5.72
C LEU A 60 -1.84 1.32 -6.91
N LEU A 61 -2.50 0.20 -6.64
CA LEU A 61 -3.13 -0.69 -7.61
C LEU A 61 -4.53 -1.05 -7.14
N THR A 62 -5.46 -1.17 -8.09
CA THR A 62 -6.82 -1.66 -7.85
C THR A 62 -7.13 -2.75 -8.87
N LEU A 63 -7.63 -3.89 -8.42
CA LEU A 63 -8.10 -4.98 -9.26
C LEU A 63 -9.59 -5.20 -9.04
N GLU A 64 -10.35 -5.27 -10.13
CA GLU A 64 -11.77 -5.63 -10.12
C GLU A 64 -11.94 -7.14 -10.23
N ASN A 65 -12.78 -7.71 -9.37
CA ASN A 65 -13.08 -9.13 -9.22
C ASN A 65 -11.85 -10.04 -9.28
N PRO A 66 -10.81 -9.79 -8.46
CA PRO A 66 -9.56 -10.53 -8.52
C PRO A 66 -9.77 -12.01 -8.17
N SER A 67 -9.09 -12.88 -8.90
CA SER A 67 -8.89 -14.27 -8.52
C SER A 67 -7.97 -14.40 -7.30
N ASN A 68 -7.95 -15.58 -6.69
CA ASN A 68 -7.05 -15.85 -5.56
C ASN A 68 -5.56 -15.71 -5.95
N ASP A 69 -5.20 -16.06 -7.18
CA ASP A 69 -3.83 -15.93 -7.68
C ASP A 69 -3.43 -14.46 -7.82
N GLU A 70 -4.37 -13.61 -8.26
CA GLU A 70 -4.16 -12.15 -8.35
C GLU A 70 -4.05 -11.50 -6.97
N LEU A 71 -4.84 -11.96 -5.98
CA LEU A 71 -4.69 -11.53 -4.59
C LEU A 71 -3.30 -11.89 -4.04
N ALA A 72 -2.86 -13.14 -4.23
CA ALA A 72 -1.53 -13.58 -3.81
C ALA A 72 -0.40 -12.81 -4.52
N MET A 73 -0.61 -12.41 -5.77
CA MET A 73 0.31 -11.53 -6.50
C MET A 73 0.38 -10.13 -5.86
N LEU A 74 -0.76 -9.52 -5.53
CA LEU A 74 -0.78 -8.23 -4.83
C LEU A 74 -0.06 -8.30 -3.48
N GLU A 75 -0.25 -9.38 -2.72
CA GLU A 75 0.43 -9.60 -1.44
C GLU A 75 1.95 -9.71 -1.63
N SER A 76 2.38 -10.47 -2.64
CA SER A 76 3.80 -10.61 -2.99
C SER A 76 4.43 -9.27 -3.39
N ILE A 77 3.69 -8.42 -4.11
CA ILE A 77 4.14 -7.06 -4.46
C ILE A 77 4.26 -6.21 -3.19
N ALA A 78 3.27 -6.25 -2.30
CA ALA A 78 3.31 -5.51 -1.04
C ALA A 78 4.56 -5.87 -0.20
N GLU A 79 4.87 -7.15 -0.06
CA GLU A 79 6.06 -7.63 0.66
C GLU A 79 7.37 -7.19 -0.01
N ALA A 80 7.44 -7.25 -1.34
CA ALA A 80 8.59 -6.78 -2.10
C ALA A 80 8.82 -5.28 -1.90
N LEU A 81 7.75 -4.47 -1.91
CA LEU A 81 7.81 -3.04 -1.66
C LEU A 81 8.24 -2.72 -0.21
N LYS A 82 7.72 -3.44 0.80
CA LYS A 82 8.18 -3.33 2.20
C LYS A 82 9.68 -3.59 2.30
N THR A 83 10.15 -4.66 1.67
CA THR A 83 11.58 -5.04 1.67
C THR A 83 12.43 -3.98 0.97
N TYR A 84 11.98 -3.46 -0.17
CA TYR A 84 12.68 -2.42 -0.91
C TYR A 84 12.85 -1.14 -0.07
N LEU A 85 11.79 -0.69 0.63
CA LEU A 85 11.89 0.47 1.52
C LEU A 85 12.81 0.20 2.71
N TYR A 86 12.73 -0.97 3.33
CA TYR A 86 13.61 -1.30 4.44
C TYR A 86 15.09 -1.25 4.03
N LEU A 87 15.45 -1.84 2.89
CA LEU A 87 16.84 -1.93 2.44
C LEU A 87 17.45 -0.61 1.96
N ASN A 88 16.65 0.31 1.40
CA ASN A 88 17.17 1.56 0.82
C ASN A 88 17.21 2.75 1.81
N TYR A 89 16.61 2.59 3.00
CA TYR A 89 16.45 3.69 3.97
C TYR A 89 16.82 3.29 5.41
N SER A 90 17.57 2.18 5.59
CA SER A 90 18.21 1.78 6.86
C SER A 90 19.54 2.50 7.10
#